data_AF-A0A1Q7QYU2-F1
#
_entry.id   AF-A0A1Q7QYU2-F1
#
_cell.length_a   1.000
_cell.length_b   1.000
_cell.length_c   1.000
_cell.angle_alpha   90.00
_cell.angle_beta   90.00
_cell.angle_gamma   90.00
#
_symmetry.space_group_name_H-M   'P 1'
#
loop_
_entity.id
_entity.type
_entity.pdbx_description
1 polymer ?
#
loop_
_entity_poly.entity_id
_entity_poly.type
_entity_poly.pdbx_seq_one_letter_code
_entity_poly.pdbx_strand_id
1 'polypeptide(L)'
;MVLEFAVNSDLEPELRSYCDEVRNINHAAEELVRNLSEAELLWKPGPGIWSIAQCLDHLVSAGRTELPSIRRAITEGRSRKLSGHGPYHYRSLTLGSMLIKVMSAGARLKFKAPKPYLPSDSKTPAHVIRDFFLVHWSCRIAFVKRMACIWCAPKCRSLTSNTFD
;
A
#
# COMPACT_ATOMS: atom_id res chain seq x y z
N MET A 1 8.49 15.83 9.19
CA MET A 1 9.79 15.32 8.73
C MET A 1 10.53 14.55 9.83
N VAL A 2 10.78 15.12 11.01
CA VAL A 2 11.51 14.47 12.12
C VAL A 2 10.84 13.18 12.62
N LEU A 3 9.50 13.16 12.77
CA LEU A 3 8.75 11.96 13.14
C LEU A 3 8.74 10.86 12.06
N GLU A 4 8.95 11.22 10.79
CA GLU A 4 8.95 10.23 9.69
C GLU A 4 10.32 9.55 9.57
N PHE A 5 11.39 10.26 9.92
CA PHE A 5 12.77 9.74 9.94
C PHE A 5 12.99 8.76 11.10
N ALA A 6 12.55 9.10 12.31
CA ALA A 6 12.71 8.26 13.50
C ALA A 6 11.90 6.94 13.43
N VAL A 7 10.70 6.95 12.85
CA VAL A 7 9.93 5.70 12.71
C VAL A 7 10.49 4.82 11.60
N ASN A 8 11.14 5.39 10.59
CA ASN A 8 11.83 4.59 9.60
C ASN A 8 13.06 3.90 10.20
N SER A 9 13.90 4.56 11.01
CA SER A 9 15.14 3.95 11.57
C SER A 9 14.92 2.67 12.37
N ASP A 10 13.76 2.51 13.01
CA ASP A 10 13.45 1.35 13.88
C ASP A 10 12.75 0.19 13.17
N LEU A 11 12.51 0.30 11.85
CA LEU A 11 11.93 -0.79 11.06
C LEU A 11 12.99 -1.80 10.64
N GLU A 12 12.60 -3.08 10.67
CA GLU A 12 13.33 -4.16 10.01
C GLU A 12 13.69 -3.79 8.56
N PRO A 13 14.89 -4.17 8.07
CA PRO A 13 15.33 -3.82 6.73
C PRO A 13 14.34 -4.16 5.62
N GLU A 14 13.67 -5.32 5.70
CA GLU A 14 12.66 -5.75 4.74
C GLU A 14 11.43 -4.82 4.73
N LEU A 15 10.93 -4.41 5.91
CA LEU A 15 9.78 -3.51 6.02
C LEU A 15 10.12 -2.09 5.56
N ARG A 16 11.36 -1.66 5.78
CA ARG A 16 11.88 -0.40 5.26
C ARG A 16 11.90 -0.40 3.73
N SER A 17 12.37 -1.49 3.11
CA SER A 17 12.36 -1.64 1.65
C SER A 17 10.96 -1.44 1.09
N TYR A 18 9.93 -2.05 1.68
CA TYR A 18 8.55 -1.86 1.21
C TYR A 18 8.06 -0.41 1.38
N CYS A 19 8.46 0.27 2.45
CA CYS A 19 8.12 1.68 2.62
C CYS A 19 8.80 2.58 1.57
N ASP A 20 10.02 2.23 1.19
CA ASP A 20 10.77 2.92 0.14
C ASP A 20 10.18 2.64 -1.25
N GLU A 21 9.79 1.40 -1.52
CA GLU A 21 9.08 1.03 -2.75
C GLU A 21 7.77 1.80 -2.92
N VAL A 22 6.94 1.89 -1.87
CA VAL A 22 5.69 2.68 -1.94
C VAL A 22 5.98 4.17 -2.17
N ARG A 23 7.07 4.70 -1.60
CA ARG A 23 7.50 6.09 -1.86
C ARG A 23 7.90 6.27 -3.33
N ASN A 24 8.68 5.34 -3.88
CA ASN A 24 9.13 5.39 -5.27
C ASN A 24 7.95 5.27 -6.24
N ILE A 25 6.97 4.41 -5.95
CA ILE A 25 5.74 4.28 -6.73
C ILE A 25 4.95 5.61 -6.71
N ASN A 26 4.84 6.27 -5.55
CA ASN A 26 4.17 7.57 -5.47
C ASN A 26 4.89 8.64 -6.29
N HIS A 27 6.22 8.71 -6.22
CA HIS A 27 6.99 9.65 -7.04
C HIS A 27 6.82 9.37 -8.54
N ALA A 28 6.89 8.11 -8.95
CA ALA A 28 6.67 7.71 -10.34
C ALA A 28 5.25 8.04 -10.83
N ALA A 29 4.23 7.84 -9.99
CA ALA A 29 2.86 8.19 -10.31
C ALA A 29 2.67 9.71 -10.43
N GLU A 30 3.31 10.50 -9.57
CA GLU A 30 3.28 11.96 -9.65
C GLU A 30 3.90 12.46 -10.95
N GLU A 31 5.11 11.99 -11.30
CA GLU A 31 5.77 12.33 -12.56
C GLU A 31 4.93 11.93 -13.78
N LEU A 32 4.29 10.75 -13.74
CA LEU A 32 3.43 10.27 -14.82
C LEU A 32 2.23 11.19 -15.06
N VAL A 33 1.55 11.64 -14.00
CA VAL A 33 0.29 12.39 -14.14
C VAL A 33 0.47 13.90 -14.25
N ARG A 34 1.64 14.44 -13.87
CA ARG A 34 1.90 15.89 -13.78
C ARG A 34 1.61 16.65 -15.08
N ASN A 35 1.92 16.04 -16.23
CA ASN A 35 1.85 16.69 -17.54
C ASN A 35 0.75 16.12 -18.45
N LEU A 36 -0.20 15.36 -17.90
CA LEU A 36 -1.30 14.78 -18.67
C LEU A 36 -2.58 15.58 -18.50
N SER A 37 -3.23 15.87 -19.62
CA SER A 37 -4.60 16.38 -19.64
C SER A 37 -5.62 15.31 -19.22
N GLU A 38 -6.83 15.75 -18.89
CA GLU A 38 -7.93 14.84 -18.56
C GLU A 38 -8.25 13.88 -19.72
N ALA A 39 -8.19 14.37 -20.96
CA ALA A 39 -8.40 13.56 -22.15
C ALA A 39 -7.34 12.46 -22.30
N GLU A 40 -6.07 12.76 -22.02
CA GLU A 40 -4.99 11.77 -22.05
C GLU A 40 -5.12 10.74 -20.92
N LEU A 41 -5.55 11.16 -19.74
CA LEU A 41 -5.79 10.27 -18.60
C LEU A 41 -6.96 9.30 -18.85
N LEU A 42 -7.97 9.75 -19.59
CA LEU A 42 -9.16 8.96 -19.96
C LEU A 42 -9.01 8.18 -21.26
N TRP A 43 -7.99 8.48 -22.06
CA TRP A 43 -7.75 7.81 -23.33
C TRP A 43 -7.56 6.30 -23.14
N LYS A 44 -8.20 5.52 -24.02
CA LYS A 44 -8.13 4.05 -24.03
C LYS A 44 -7.43 3.57 -25.30
N PRO A 45 -6.42 2.69 -25.20
CA PRO A 45 -5.75 2.11 -26.37
C PRO A 45 -6.66 1.27 -27.26
N GLY A 46 -7.76 0.75 -26.72
CA GLY A 46 -8.72 -0.07 -27.46
C GLY A 46 -9.86 -0.60 -26.59
N PRO A 47 -10.83 -1.29 -27.20
CA PRO A 47 -11.96 -1.87 -26.48
C PRO A 47 -11.51 -2.85 -25.40
N GLY A 48 -12.02 -2.68 -24.18
CA GLY A 48 -11.69 -3.55 -23.04
C GLY A 48 -10.30 -3.33 -22.43
N ILE A 49 -9.53 -2.34 -22.92
CA ILE A 49 -8.24 -1.94 -22.33
C ILE A 49 -8.47 -0.74 -21.40
N TRP A 50 -7.88 -0.79 -20.21
CA TRP A 50 -7.99 0.28 -19.23
C TRP A 50 -7.22 1.53 -19.64
N SER A 51 -7.80 2.69 -19.37
CA SER A 51 -7.10 3.97 -19.43
C SER A 51 -6.11 4.11 -18.27
N ILE A 52 -5.26 5.15 -18.31
CA ILE A 52 -4.35 5.46 -17.19
C ILE A 52 -5.15 5.69 -15.90
N ALA A 53 -6.23 6.47 -15.97
CA ALA A 53 -7.11 6.69 -14.82
C ALA A 53 -7.72 5.38 -14.30
N GLN A 54 -8.15 4.46 -15.17
CA GLN A 54 -8.67 3.16 -14.74
C GLN A 54 -7.59 2.25 -14.12
N CYS A 55 -6.35 2.31 -14.61
CA CYS A 55 -5.23 1.61 -13.97
C CYS A 55 -4.95 2.14 -12.55
N LEU A 56 -4.98 3.46 -12.36
CA LEU A 56 -4.81 4.05 -11.03
C LEU A 56 -5.99 3.71 -10.10
N ASP A 57 -7.24 3.75 -10.60
CA ASP A 57 -8.42 3.45 -9.79
C ASP A 57 -8.54 1.96 -9.42
N HIS A 58 -7.98 1.06 -10.25
CA HIS A 58 -7.79 -0.34 -9.91
C HIS A 58 -6.92 -0.49 -8.65
N LEU A 59 -5.79 0.23 -8.58
CA LEU A 59 -4.90 0.22 -7.42
C LEU A 59 -5.55 0.85 -6.17
N VAL A 60 -6.35 1.90 -6.34
CA VAL A 60 -7.19 2.47 -5.28
C VAL A 60 -8.16 1.42 -4.73
N SER A 61 -8.85 0.70 -5.61
CA SER A 61 -9.84 -0.31 -5.24
C SER A 61 -9.20 -1.49 -4.52
N ALA A 62 -8.01 -1.91 -4.96
CA ALA A 62 -7.20 -2.91 -4.25
C ALA A 62 -6.82 -2.46 -2.85
N GLY A 63 -6.26 -1.27 -2.69
CA GLY A 63 -5.90 -0.77 -1.36
C GLY A 63 -7.11 -0.60 -0.44
N ARG A 64 -8.26 -0.13 -0.95
CA ARG A 64 -9.51 -0.04 -0.18
C ARG A 64 -10.03 -1.40 0.28
N THR A 65 -9.84 -2.44 -0.53
CA THR A 65 -10.24 -3.82 -0.21
C THR A 65 -9.31 -4.46 0.82
N GLU A 66 -8.00 -4.31 0.66
CA GLU A 66 -7.00 -5.04 1.47
C GLU A 66 -6.66 -4.36 2.80
N LEU A 67 -6.57 -3.02 2.82
CA LEU A 67 -6.11 -2.28 4.01
C LEU A 67 -6.92 -2.57 5.28
N PRO A 68 -8.26 -2.71 5.25
CA PRO A 68 -9.02 -3.08 6.44
C PRO A 68 -8.59 -4.42 7.03
N SER A 69 -8.37 -5.43 6.18
CA SER A 69 -7.93 -6.77 6.61
C SER A 69 -6.53 -6.74 7.21
N ILE A 70 -5.60 -6.02 6.57
CA ILE A 70 -4.23 -5.82 7.08
C ILE A 70 -4.26 -5.13 8.44
N ARG A 71 -5.03 -4.05 8.59
CA ARG A 71 -5.15 -3.30 9.86
C ARG A 71 -5.73 -4.16 10.98
N ARG A 72 -6.72 -5.01 10.67
CA ARG A 72 -7.28 -5.97 11.64
C ARG A 72 -6.23 -6.99 12.06
N ALA A 73 -5.52 -7.60 11.11
CA ALA A 73 -4.47 -8.58 11.41
C ALA A 73 -3.36 -7.99 12.28
N ILE A 74 -2.91 -6.75 12.00
CA ILE A 74 -1.92 -6.05 12.84
C ILE A 74 -2.48 -5.80 14.25
N THR A 75 -3.74 -5.41 14.37
CA THR A 75 -4.36 -5.13 15.68
C THR A 75 -4.50 -6.40 16.51
N GLU A 76 -4.90 -7.51 15.88
CA GLU A 76 -5.00 -8.82 16.53
C GLU A 76 -3.63 -9.42 16.90
N GLY A 77 -2.63 -9.24 16.04
CA GLY A 77 -1.26 -9.62 16.38
C GLY A 77 -0.77 -8.91 17.64
N ARG A 78 -1.08 -7.61 17.76
CA ARG A 78 -0.73 -6.80 18.94
C ARG A 78 -1.46 -7.22 20.20
N SER A 79 -2.78 -7.48 20.15
CA SER A 79 -3.55 -7.91 21.32
C SER A 79 -2.99 -9.21 21.90
N ARG A 80 -2.45 -10.06 21.03
CA ARG A 80 -1.78 -11.33 21.36
C ARG A 80 -0.28 -11.22 21.61
N LYS A 81 0.30 -10.01 21.58
CA LYS A 81 1.74 -9.75 21.73
C LYS A 81 2.61 -10.56 20.77
N LEU A 82 2.11 -10.81 19.55
CA LEU A 82 2.87 -11.49 18.50
C LEU A 82 3.89 -10.52 17.89
N SER A 83 5.15 -10.93 17.90
CA SER A 83 6.27 -10.27 17.24
C SER A 83 7.10 -11.32 16.51
N GLY A 84 7.93 -10.88 15.55
CA GLY A 84 8.84 -11.76 14.83
C GLY A 84 9.90 -10.95 14.11
N HIS A 85 11.10 -11.51 13.99
CA HIS A 85 12.23 -10.92 13.28
C HIS A 85 12.22 -11.35 11.81
N GLY A 86 12.64 -10.45 10.92
CA GLY A 86 12.75 -10.79 9.50
C GLY A 86 13.87 -11.81 9.25
N PRO A 87 13.95 -12.37 8.03
CA PRO A 87 13.02 -12.17 6.92
C PRO A 87 11.66 -12.88 7.15
N TYR A 88 10.57 -12.24 6.75
CA TYR A 88 9.22 -12.78 6.90
C TYR A 88 8.93 -13.81 5.81
N HIS A 89 9.07 -15.10 6.13
CA HIS A 89 8.82 -16.16 5.18
C HIS A 89 7.35 -16.57 5.13
N TYR A 90 6.75 -16.45 3.94
CA TYR A 90 5.51 -17.15 3.62
C TYR A 90 5.83 -18.63 3.39
N ARG A 91 5.05 -19.54 3.98
CA ARG A 91 5.20 -20.98 3.70
C ARG A 91 5.06 -21.21 2.20
N SER A 92 6.08 -21.81 1.58
CA SER A 92 6.04 -22.26 0.20
C SER A 92 4.82 -23.17 0.00
N LEU A 93 4.09 -22.98 -1.10
CA LEU A 93 2.84 -23.70 -1.46
C LEU A 93 1.56 -23.22 -0.75
N THR A 94 1.60 -22.10 -0.03
CA THR A 94 0.37 -21.45 0.44
C THR A 94 -0.27 -20.60 -0.65
N LEU A 95 -1.59 -20.39 -0.56
CA LEU A 95 -2.32 -19.46 -1.43
C LEU A 95 -1.69 -18.05 -1.44
N GLY A 96 -1.18 -17.58 -0.29
CA GLY A 96 -0.46 -16.31 -0.19
C GLY A 96 0.83 -16.28 -1.01
N SER A 97 1.65 -17.34 -0.93
CA SER A 97 2.88 -17.43 -1.74
C SER A 97 2.61 -17.48 -3.26
N MET A 98 1.48 -18.05 -3.67
CA MET A 98 1.03 -18.04 -5.06
C MET A 98 0.57 -16.64 -5.48
N LEU A 99 -0.26 -15.98 -4.65
CA LEU A 99 -0.77 -14.62 -4.91
C LEU A 99 0.37 -13.61 -5.09
N ILE A 100 1.39 -13.65 -4.23
CA ILE A 100 2.56 -12.76 -4.36
C ILE A 100 3.26 -12.94 -5.71
N LYS A 101 3.44 -14.19 -6.18
CA LYS A 101 4.10 -14.50 -7.45
C LYS A 101 3.31 -14.02 -8.68
N VAL A 102 1.98 -14.04 -8.61
CA VAL A 102 1.14 -13.62 -9.74
C VAL A 102 0.87 -12.11 -9.74
N MET A 103 1.17 -11.42 -8.63
CA MET A 103 1.00 -9.97 -8.47
C MET A 103 2.31 -9.18 -8.51
N SER A 104 3.47 -9.85 -8.42
CA SER A 104 4.78 -9.19 -8.45
C SER A 104 5.09 -8.55 -9.81
N ALA A 105 5.90 -7.49 -9.80
CA ALA A 105 6.40 -6.86 -11.02
C ALA A 105 7.09 -7.91 -11.91
N GLY A 106 6.57 -8.12 -13.13
CA GLY A 106 7.05 -9.15 -14.06
C GLY A 106 6.25 -10.46 -14.07
N ALA A 107 5.09 -10.54 -13.40
CA ALA A 107 4.19 -11.68 -13.51
C ALA A 107 3.81 -11.95 -14.98
N ARG A 108 4.06 -13.18 -15.43
CA ARG A 108 3.79 -13.62 -16.82
C ARG A 108 2.33 -14.02 -17.05
N LEU A 109 1.61 -14.31 -15.97
CA LEU A 109 0.22 -14.75 -16.03
C LEU A 109 -0.71 -13.54 -16.01
N LYS A 110 -1.62 -13.48 -16.99
CA LYS A 110 -2.67 -12.46 -17.06
C LYS A 110 -3.99 -13.07 -16.61
N PHE A 111 -4.70 -12.38 -15.74
CA PHE A 111 -6.02 -12.80 -15.25
C PHE A 111 -6.95 -11.59 -15.16
N LYS A 112 -8.25 -11.84 -15.26
CA LYS A 112 -9.26 -10.79 -15.07
C LYS A 112 -9.27 -10.38 -13.60
N ALA A 113 -9.28 -9.08 -13.36
CA ALA A 113 -9.43 -8.56 -12.01
C ALA A 113 -10.79 -8.99 -11.42
N PRO A 114 -10.82 -9.54 -10.19
CA PRO A 114 -12.08 -9.82 -9.51
C PRO A 114 -12.88 -8.54 -9.27
N LYS A 115 -14.21 -8.67 -9.16
CA LYS A 115 -15.15 -7.53 -9.05
C LYS A 115 -14.75 -6.44 -8.03
N PRO A 116 -14.28 -6.76 -6.81
CA PRO A 116 -13.91 -5.73 -5.82
C PRO A 116 -12.72 -4.86 -6.24
N TYR A 117 -11.92 -5.33 -7.20
CA TYR A 117 -10.74 -4.64 -7.69
C TYR A 117 -11.00 -3.91 -9.01
N LEU A 118 -12.20 -3.95 -9.57
CA LEU A 118 -12.47 -3.26 -10.82
C LEU A 118 -12.46 -1.73 -10.62
N PRO A 119 -11.88 -0.98 -11.57
CA PRO A 119 -11.97 0.48 -11.55
C PRO A 119 -13.42 0.94 -11.78
N SER A 120 -13.75 2.10 -11.24
CA SER A 120 -15.04 2.75 -11.42
C SER A 120 -15.03 3.62 -12.68
N ASP A 121 -16.08 3.52 -13.49
CA ASP A 121 -16.27 4.39 -14.66
C ASP A 121 -16.82 5.77 -14.31
N SER A 122 -17.25 5.98 -13.06
CA SER A 122 -17.93 7.22 -12.63
C SER A 122 -17.01 8.29 -12.04
N LYS A 123 -15.72 7.99 -11.82
CA LYS A 123 -14.80 8.93 -11.16
C LYS A 123 -14.06 9.79 -12.19
N THR A 124 -13.92 11.07 -11.86
CA THR A 124 -13.03 11.96 -12.62
C THR A 124 -11.56 11.61 -12.36
N PRO A 125 -10.65 11.83 -13.32
CA PRO A 125 -9.22 11.55 -13.12
C PRO A 125 -8.62 12.26 -11.91
N ALA A 126 -9.04 13.51 -11.64
CA ALA A 126 -8.60 14.24 -10.45
C ALA A 126 -8.96 13.52 -9.13
N HIS A 127 -10.18 12.97 -9.05
CA HIS A 127 -10.59 12.18 -7.89
C HIS A 127 -9.81 10.87 -7.77
N VAL A 128 -9.54 10.19 -8.87
CA VAL A 128 -8.74 8.97 -8.88
C VAL A 128 -7.31 9.23 -8.39
N ILE A 129 -6.66 10.27 -8.92
CA ILE A 129 -5.28 10.63 -8.54
C ILE A 129 -5.22 10.99 -7.05
N ARG A 130 -6.15 11.80 -6.56
CA ARG A 130 -6.25 12.11 -5.13
C ARG A 130 -6.41 10.84 -4.29
N ASP A 131 -7.36 9.98 -4.66
CA ASP A 131 -7.66 8.76 -3.92
C ASP A 131 -6.48 7.78 -3.94
N PHE A 132 -5.71 7.72 -5.04
CA PHE A 132 -4.48 6.94 -5.17
C PHE A 132 -3.46 7.34 -4.11
N PHE A 133 -3.14 8.63 -4.02
CA PHE A 133 -2.20 9.12 -3.01
C PHE A 133 -2.72 8.95 -1.58
N LEU A 134 -4.02 9.10 -1.33
CA LEU A 134 -4.62 8.87 -0.01
C LEU A 134 -4.52 7.41 0.44
N VAL A 135 -4.79 6.46 -0.47
CA VAL A 135 -4.67 5.03 -0.19
C VAL A 135 -3.21 4.64 0.05
N HIS A 136 -2.28 5.11 -0.79
CA HIS A 136 -0.86 4.82 -0.63
C HIS A 136 -0.26 5.44 0.64
N TRP A 137 -0.70 6.65 1.01
CA TRP A 137 -0.37 7.24 2.31
C TRP A 137 -0.88 6.37 3.47
N SER A 138 -2.12 5.88 3.36
CA SER A 138 -2.73 5.00 4.37
C SER A 138 -1.99 3.68 4.51
N CYS A 139 -1.52 3.10 3.39
CA CYS A 139 -0.61 1.94 3.39
C CYS A 139 0.65 2.25 4.20
N ARG A 140 1.40 3.31 3.83
CA ARG A 140 2.64 3.69 4.52
C ARG A 140 2.42 3.87 6.02
N ILE A 141 1.38 4.59 6.43
CA ILE A 141 1.08 4.80 7.86
C ILE A 141 0.73 3.50 8.59
N ALA A 142 -0.04 2.60 7.96
CA ALA A 142 -0.39 1.32 8.56
C ALA A 142 0.86 0.46 8.82
N PHE A 143 1.82 0.44 7.88
CA PHE A 143 3.10 -0.25 8.05
C PHE A 143 3.99 0.44 9.11
N VAL A 144 4.21 1.75 8.98
CA VAL A 144 5.17 2.53 9.78
C VAL A 144 4.69 2.73 11.22
N LYS A 145 3.49 3.28 11.46
CA LYS A 145 3.00 3.60 12.81
C LYS A 145 2.48 2.37 13.56
N ARG A 146 2.05 1.33 12.84
CA ARG A 146 1.34 0.17 13.43
C ARG A 146 2.16 -1.13 13.47
N MET A 147 3.36 -1.18 12.90
CA MET A 147 4.33 -2.24 13.22
C MET A 147 5.36 -1.82 14.28
N ALA A 148 5.70 -0.53 14.41
CA ALA A 148 6.69 -0.07 15.39
C ALA A 148 6.38 -0.47 16.86
N CYS A 149 5.11 -0.51 17.28
CA CYS A 149 4.79 -0.96 18.66
C CYS A 149 4.87 -2.48 18.87
N ILE A 150 5.01 -3.30 17.81
CA ILE A 150 5.23 -4.75 17.94
C ILE A 150 6.69 -5.05 18.29
N TRP A 151 7.60 -4.13 17.94
CA TRP A 151 9.03 -4.37 17.90
C TRP A 151 9.83 -3.72 19.02
N CYS A 152 9.21 -2.83 19.80
CA CYS A 152 9.92 -2.12 20.86
C CYS A 152 9.67 -2.76 22.23
N ALA A 153 10.62 -3.60 22.67
CA ALA A 153 10.84 -3.90 24.09
C ALA A 153 11.22 -2.59 24.85
N PRO A 154 11.34 -2.56 26.20
CA PRO A 154 10.68 -1.61 27.14
C PRO A 154 10.99 -0.11 27.01
N LYS A 155 11.84 0.34 26.08
CA LYS A 155 12.34 1.72 25.96
C LYS A 155 11.35 2.70 25.30
N CYS A 156 10.29 2.24 24.64
CA CYS A 156 9.30 3.12 23.99
C CYS A 156 8.11 3.54 24.88
N ARG A 157 8.28 3.56 26.21
CA ARG A 157 7.19 3.96 27.12
C ARG A 157 6.88 5.47 27.08
N SER A 158 7.76 6.30 26.51
CA SER A 158 7.62 7.77 26.47
C SER A 158 6.78 8.32 25.30
N LEU A 159 6.40 7.52 24.30
CA LEU A 159 5.66 7.99 23.12
C LEU A 159 4.14 7.76 23.19
N THR A 160 3.62 7.39 24.36
CA THR A 160 2.17 7.19 24.59
C THR A 160 1.53 8.28 25.44
N SER A 161 2.23 9.38 25.74
CA SER A 161 1.55 10.55 26.30
C SER A 161 0.68 11.19 25.22
N ASN A 162 -0.62 10.89 25.30
CA ASN A 162 -1.68 11.67 24.69
C ASN A 162 -1.52 13.13 25.11
N THR A 163 -1.03 13.96 24.22
CA THR A 163 -1.29 15.40 24.24
C THR A 163 -1.66 15.79 22.81
N PHE A 164 -2.94 15.61 22.50
CA PHE A 164 -3.63 16.54 21.62
C PHE A 164 -4.11 17.65 22.54
N ASP A 165 -3.34 18.73 22.56
CA ASP A 165 -3.77 20.13 22.58
C ASP A 165 -2.74 20.93 21.79
#